data_AF-A0A1G7X9D7-F1
#
_entry.id   AF-A0A1G7X9D7-F1
#
_cell.length_a   1.000
_cell.length_b   1.000
_cell.length_c   1.000
_cell.angle_alpha   90.00
_cell.angle_beta   90.00
_cell.angle_gamma   90.00
#
_symmetry.space_group_name_H-M   'P 1'
#
loop_
_entity.id
_entity.type
_entity.pdbx_description
1 polymer ?
#
loop_
_entity_poly.entity_id
_entity_poly.type
_entity_poly.pdbx_seq_one_letter_code
_entity_poly.pdbx_strand_id
1 'polypeptide(L)'
;MKNYPSLLLPVFLLGACATQTQTEHAQSTAINQAITICGIGSESQVSDIYKAAFDITLKKSVSTSFEATMTQSIKAEETALLQSIATKSPDSSKAIVEEIDKTRECVIEQTNLLRPQTRADALEACRLDVQHRISPPGPTSYGVVRYWNQLPQDPEYSAAHPIMSGLFDSNGTNSFPIRARCDMPNGRFEEATILPPKS
;
A
#
# COMPACT_ATOMS: atom_id res chain seq x y z
N MET A 1 29.29 -48.74 -46.19
CA MET A 1 28.24 -47.70 -46.03
C MET A 1 28.18 -47.37 -44.55
N LYS A 2 28.51 -46.14 -44.17
CA LYS A 2 28.67 -45.71 -42.77
C LYS A 2 27.35 -45.12 -42.27
N ASN A 3 26.83 -45.66 -41.18
CA ASN A 3 25.66 -45.15 -40.47
C ASN A 3 26.08 -43.98 -39.57
N TYR A 4 25.38 -42.85 -39.66
CA TYR A 4 25.49 -41.74 -38.71
C TYR A 4 24.35 -41.86 -37.67
N PRO A 5 24.62 -41.74 -36.37
CA PRO A 5 23.57 -41.57 -35.37
C PRO A 5 23.18 -40.09 -35.25
N SER A 6 21.87 -39.84 -35.32
CA SER A 6 21.24 -38.53 -35.07
C SER A 6 21.51 -38.05 -33.64
N LEU A 7 22.15 -36.89 -33.52
CA LEU A 7 22.22 -36.11 -32.27
C LEU A 7 20.94 -35.27 -32.15
N LEU A 8 20.05 -35.67 -31.24
CA LEU A 8 18.94 -34.83 -30.76
C LEU A 8 19.45 -33.99 -29.59
N LEU A 9 19.57 -32.68 -29.79
CA LEU A 9 19.76 -31.68 -28.72
C LEU A 9 18.38 -31.28 -28.17
N PRO A 10 18.12 -31.35 -26.86
CA PRO A 10 16.95 -30.72 -26.26
C PRO A 10 17.23 -29.23 -26.05
N VAL A 11 16.51 -28.38 -26.79
CA VAL A 11 16.40 -26.95 -26.51
C VAL A 11 15.56 -26.81 -25.24
N PHE A 12 16.23 -26.59 -24.10
CA PHE A 12 15.55 -26.18 -22.87
C PHE A 12 15.05 -24.74 -23.05
N LEU A 13 13.73 -24.60 -23.13
CA LEU A 13 13.00 -23.35 -23.06
C LEU A 13 13.28 -22.67 -21.71
N LEU A 14 14.19 -21.69 -21.70
CA LEU A 14 14.29 -20.67 -20.66
C LEU A 14 13.15 -19.67 -20.87
N GLY A 15 12.02 -19.90 -20.21
CA GLY A 15 10.83 -19.08 -20.39
C GLY A 15 9.97 -19.00 -19.14
N ALA A 16 10.52 -18.57 -18.01
CA ALA A 16 9.74 -18.18 -16.83
C ALA A 16 10.61 -17.45 -15.79
N CYS A 17 11.01 -16.19 -16.04
CA CYS A 17 11.53 -15.25 -15.03
C CYS A 17 11.67 -13.83 -15.63
N ALA A 18 10.60 -13.24 -16.18
CA ALA A 18 10.65 -11.86 -16.70
C ALA A 18 9.67 -10.90 -15.99
N THR A 19 8.79 -11.41 -15.13
CA THR A 19 7.74 -10.62 -14.47
C THR A 19 8.09 -10.18 -13.04
N GLN A 20 9.15 -10.68 -12.42
CA GLN A 20 9.54 -10.26 -11.05
C GLN A 20 10.43 -9.02 -11.04
N THR A 21 11.32 -8.85 -12.01
CA THR A 21 12.28 -7.73 -12.06
C THR A 21 11.64 -6.39 -12.40
N GLN A 22 10.53 -6.38 -13.14
CA GLN A 22 9.86 -5.14 -13.52
C GLN A 22 9.12 -4.48 -12.34
N THR A 23 8.51 -5.28 -11.46
CA THR A 23 7.77 -4.77 -10.30
C THR A 23 8.70 -4.23 -9.22
N GLU A 24 9.82 -4.91 -8.95
CA GLU A 24 10.83 -4.44 -7.99
C GLU A 24 11.53 -3.17 -8.49
N HIS A 25 11.83 -3.08 -9.79
CA HIS A 25 12.43 -1.88 -10.36
C HIS A 25 11.46 -0.68 -10.31
N ALA A 26 10.19 -0.89 -10.67
CA ALA A 26 9.16 0.15 -10.61
C ALA A 26 8.92 0.65 -9.16
N GLN A 27 9.00 -0.24 -8.18
CA GLN A 27 8.88 0.10 -6.75
C GLN A 27 10.10 0.92 -6.27
N SER A 28 11.31 0.50 -6.60
CA SER A 28 12.54 1.24 -6.27
C SER A 28 12.57 2.64 -6.93
N THR A 29 12.05 2.78 -8.14
CA THR A 29 11.94 4.09 -8.80
C THR A 29 10.95 5.02 -8.10
N ALA A 30 9.85 4.50 -7.56
CA ALA A 30 8.80 5.32 -6.94
C ALA A 30 9.32 6.08 -5.70
N ILE A 31 10.04 5.40 -4.81
CA ILE A 31 10.60 6.02 -3.61
C ILE A 31 11.72 7.01 -3.93
N ASN A 32 12.61 6.70 -4.87
CA ASN A 32 13.70 7.60 -5.26
C ASN A 32 13.18 8.87 -5.95
N GLN A 33 12.14 8.74 -6.77
CA GLN A 33 11.46 9.89 -7.38
C GLN A 33 10.73 10.73 -6.34
N ALA A 34 9.99 10.12 -5.41
CA ALA A 34 9.33 10.84 -4.33
C ALA A 34 10.30 11.65 -3.47
N ILE A 35 11.43 11.05 -3.07
CA ILE A 35 12.49 11.72 -2.32
C ILE A 35 13.01 12.96 -3.07
N THR A 36 13.23 12.81 -4.38
CA THR A 36 13.69 13.91 -5.24
C THR A 36 12.64 15.03 -5.34
N ILE A 37 11.37 14.66 -5.55
CA ILE A 37 10.25 15.61 -5.65
C ILE A 37 10.07 16.39 -4.34
N CYS A 38 10.24 15.72 -3.19
CA CYS A 38 10.11 16.32 -1.87
C CYS A 38 11.36 17.10 -1.41
N GLY A 39 12.35 17.29 -2.29
CA GLY A 39 13.52 18.13 -2.03
C GLY A 39 14.57 17.50 -1.11
N ILE A 40 14.51 16.18 -0.89
CA ILE A 40 15.44 15.45 -0.03
C ILE A 40 16.65 15.03 -0.88
N GLY A 41 17.86 15.26 -0.37
CA GLY A 41 19.08 14.76 -1.02
C GLY A 41 19.10 13.23 -1.05
N SER A 42 19.31 12.63 -2.23
CA SER A 42 19.22 11.18 -2.46
C SER A 42 20.23 10.33 -1.67
N GLU A 43 21.30 10.95 -1.18
CA GLU A 43 22.36 10.34 -0.36
C GLU A 43 22.30 10.77 1.12
N SER A 44 21.20 11.40 1.55
CA SER A 44 21.02 11.82 2.95
C SER A 44 20.56 10.66 3.83
N GLN A 45 20.87 10.71 5.14
CA GLN A 45 20.32 9.75 6.11
C GLN A 45 18.79 9.76 6.15
N VAL A 46 18.16 10.92 5.89
CA VAL A 46 16.70 11.04 5.77
C VAL A 46 16.18 10.23 4.59
N SER A 47 16.90 10.23 3.45
CA SER A 47 16.58 9.41 2.28
C SER A 47 16.60 7.91 2.61
N ASP A 48 17.59 7.47 3.39
CA ASP A 48 17.72 6.05 3.78
C ASP A 48 16.59 5.58 4.70
N ILE A 49 16.14 6.43 5.63
CA ILE A 49 14.96 6.17 6.46
C ILE A 49 13.72 5.95 5.58
N TYR A 50 13.49 6.83 4.61
CA TYR A 50 12.34 6.70 3.72
C TYR A 50 12.41 5.46 2.83
N LYS A 51 13.58 5.10 2.31
CA LYS A 51 13.80 3.87 1.54
C LYS A 51 13.53 2.63 2.40
N ALA A 52 14.10 2.57 3.61
CA ALA A 52 13.89 1.46 4.54
C ALA A 52 12.42 1.32 4.94
N ALA A 53 11.76 2.43 5.27
CA ALA A 53 10.35 2.45 5.62
C ALA A 53 9.45 2.00 4.44
N PHE A 54 9.79 2.38 3.21
CA PHE A 54 9.09 1.96 2.01
C PHE A 54 9.21 0.45 1.79
N ASP A 55 10.42 -0.10 1.89
CA ASP A 55 10.66 -1.54 1.75
C ASP A 55 9.90 -2.36 2.81
N ILE A 56 9.85 -1.88 4.05
CA ILE A 56 9.06 -2.49 5.13
C ILE A 56 7.57 -2.43 4.80
N THR A 57 7.11 -1.30 4.27
CA THR A 57 5.71 -1.07 3.92
C THR A 57 5.24 -2.02 2.83
N LEU A 58 6.03 -2.18 1.77
CA LEU A 58 5.73 -3.12 0.69
C LEU A 58 5.62 -4.57 1.17
N LYS A 59 6.38 -4.94 2.20
CA LYS A 59 6.32 -6.29 2.82
C LYS A 59 5.10 -6.48 3.73
N LYS A 60 4.49 -5.39 4.22
CA LYS A 60 3.43 -5.42 5.24
C LYS A 60 2.03 -5.04 4.75
N SER A 61 1.89 -4.42 3.56
CA SER A 61 0.66 -3.77 3.08
C SER A 61 -0.53 -4.69 2.77
N VAL A 62 -0.52 -5.95 3.21
CA VAL A 62 -1.57 -6.93 2.88
C VAL A 62 -2.87 -6.71 3.68
N SER A 63 -2.82 -5.96 4.80
CA SER A 63 -3.96 -5.81 5.73
C SER A 63 -4.29 -4.39 6.18
N THR A 64 -3.47 -3.40 5.83
CA THR A 64 -3.61 -1.99 6.25
C THR A 64 -3.30 -1.08 5.08
N SER A 65 -3.90 0.12 5.04
CA SER A 65 -3.61 1.09 3.99
C SER A 65 -2.11 1.37 3.89
N PHE A 66 -1.62 1.56 2.66
CA PHE A 66 -0.21 1.83 2.40
C PHE A 66 0.30 3.03 3.21
N GLU A 67 -0.47 4.13 3.23
CA GLU A 67 -0.10 5.37 3.94
C GLU A 67 0.03 5.17 5.46
N ALA A 68 -0.90 4.43 6.08
CA ALA A 68 -0.84 4.13 7.51
C ALA A 68 0.39 3.26 7.84
N THR A 69 0.65 2.26 6.99
CA THR A 69 1.80 1.35 7.14
C THR A 69 3.12 2.10 6.92
N MET A 70 3.17 3.01 5.95
CA MET A 70 4.33 3.86 5.66
C MET A 70 4.60 4.82 6.82
N THR A 71 3.57 5.48 7.35
CA THR A 71 3.68 6.34 8.54
C THR A 71 4.25 5.60 9.73
N GLN A 72 3.76 4.38 10.00
CA GLN A 72 4.27 3.56 11.10
C GLN A 72 5.72 3.13 10.87
N SER A 73 6.07 2.77 9.63
CA SER A 73 7.43 2.34 9.29
C SER A 73 8.44 3.49 9.39
N ILE A 74 8.08 4.70 8.93
CA ILE A 74 8.91 5.90 9.09
C ILE A 74 9.20 6.16 10.57
N LYS A 75 8.16 6.14 11.43
CA LYS A 75 8.33 6.35 12.88
C LYS A 75 9.23 5.30 13.52
N ALA A 76 9.13 4.05 13.09
CA ALA A 76 9.96 2.97 13.60
C ALA A 76 11.44 3.16 13.23
N GLU A 77 11.72 3.49 11.97
CA GLU A 77 13.08 3.75 11.48
C GLU A 77 13.68 5.02 12.11
N GLU A 78 12.89 6.08 12.25
CA GLU A 78 13.29 7.29 12.98
C GLU A 78 13.67 6.98 14.43
N THR A 79 12.84 6.20 15.14
CA THR A 79 13.13 5.78 16.52
C THR A 79 14.38 4.92 16.61
N ALA A 80 14.54 3.96 15.70
CA ALA A 80 15.72 3.08 15.65
C ALA A 80 17.00 3.88 15.40
N LEU A 81 16.94 4.85 14.48
CA LEU A 81 18.05 5.77 14.23
C LEU A 81 18.36 6.57 15.50
N LEU A 82 17.38 7.24 16.10
CA LEU A 82 17.59 8.03 17.33
C LEU A 82 18.25 7.20 18.43
N GLN A 83 17.84 5.95 18.64
CA GLN A 83 18.49 5.05 19.61
C GLN A 83 19.97 4.79 19.27
N SER A 84 20.33 4.72 17.99
CA SER A 84 21.70 4.46 17.53
C SER A 84 22.63 5.69 17.60
N ILE A 85 22.11 6.91 17.42
CA ILE A 85 22.91 8.15 17.34
C ILE A 85 22.75 9.11 18.54
N ALA A 86 21.69 8.99 19.35
CA ALA A 86 21.48 9.87 20.51
C ALA A 86 22.61 9.81 21.55
N THR A 87 23.39 8.72 21.56
CA THR A 87 24.57 8.57 22.43
C THR A 87 25.84 9.23 21.88
N LYS A 88 25.85 9.65 20.61
CA LYS A 88 27.05 10.12 19.89
C LYS A 88 26.96 11.52 19.29
N SER A 89 25.77 11.95 18.86
CA SER A 89 25.57 13.30 18.28
C SER A 89 24.12 13.79 18.42
N PRO A 90 23.80 14.55 19.49
CA PRO A 90 22.44 15.04 19.75
C PRO A 90 21.93 16.05 18.71
N ASP A 91 22.81 16.96 18.25
CA ASP A 91 22.44 18.03 17.32
C ASP A 91 22.13 17.49 15.91
N SER A 92 22.86 16.46 15.46
CA SER A 92 22.56 15.79 14.18
C SER A 92 21.24 15.01 14.25
N SER A 93 20.94 14.40 15.41
CA SER A 93 19.71 13.66 15.64
C SER A 93 18.49 14.59 15.52
N LYS A 94 18.59 15.82 16.04
CA LYS A 94 17.52 16.81 15.97
C LYS A 94 17.25 17.29 14.54
N ALA A 95 18.30 17.60 13.77
CA ALA A 95 18.16 18.06 12.39
C ALA A 95 17.50 17.01 11.48
N ILE A 96 17.78 15.72 11.72
CA ILE A 96 17.16 14.61 10.99
C ILE A 96 15.67 14.52 11.28
N VAL A 97 15.26 14.60 12.55
CA VAL A 97 13.84 14.57 12.94
C VAL A 97 13.08 15.76 12.34
N GLU A 98 13.66 16.97 12.39
CA GLU A 98 13.04 18.16 11.80
C GLU A 98 12.82 18.02 10.29
N GLU A 99 13.79 17.46 9.56
CA GLU A 99 13.66 17.23 8.12
C GLU A 99 12.63 16.12 7.81
N ILE A 100 12.57 15.05 8.61
CA ILE A 100 11.54 14.01 8.48
C ILE A 100 10.15 14.60 8.70
N ASP A 101 9.93 15.35 9.77
CA ASP A 101 8.62 15.93 10.07
C ASP A 101 8.15 16.89 8.97
N LYS A 102 9.09 17.65 8.39
CA LYS A 102 8.80 18.55 7.26
C LYS A 102 8.45 17.83 5.96
N THR A 103 9.09 16.68 5.68
CA THR A 103 9.00 16.03 4.36
C THR A 103 8.12 14.78 4.34
N ARG A 104 7.73 14.24 5.51
CA ARG A 104 6.99 12.98 5.67
C ARG A 104 5.71 12.94 4.84
N GLU A 105 4.86 13.96 4.94
CA GLU A 105 3.58 13.98 4.23
C GLU A 105 3.78 13.96 2.72
N CYS A 106 4.68 14.80 2.20
CA CYS A 106 5.03 14.81 0.78
C CYS A 106 5.53 13.45 0.30
N VAL A 107 6.47 12.82 1.02
CA VAL A 107 7.03 11.53 0.59
C VAL A 107 5.96 10.45 0.57
N ILE A 108 5.10 10.40 1.59
CA ILE A 108 3.99 9.44 1.63
C ILE A 108 3.04 9.64 0.45
N GLU A 109 2.64 10.88 0.16
CA GLU A 109 1.75 11.20 -0.95
C GLU A 109 2.38 10.82 -2.30
N GLN A 110 3.62 11.27 -2.56
CA GLN A 110 4.30 11.02 -3.83
C GLN A 110 4.57 9.53 -4.03
N THR A 111 5.00 8.81 -3.00
CA THR A 111 5.19 7.35 -3.09
C THR A 111 3.87 6.62 -3.35
N ASN A 112 2.77 7.06 -2.74
CA ASN A 112 1.46 6.47 -2.95
C ASN A 112 0.96 6.67 -4.40
N LEU A 113 1.30 7.81 -5.02
CA LEU A 113 0.98 8.11 -6.42
C LEU A 113 1.87 7.37 -7.43
N LEU A 114 3.16 7.27 -7.14
CA LEU A 114 4.17 6.73 -8.08
C LEU A 114 4.29 5.22 -8.06
N ARG A 115 3.95 4.56 -6.94
CA ARG A 115 4.02 3.11 -6.84
C ARG A 115 2.95 2.43 -7.69
N PRO A 116 3.21 1.24 -8.25
CA PRO A 116 2.17 0.43 -8.86
C PRO A 116 1.04 0.16 -7.85
N GLN A 117 -0.20 0.45 -8.25
CA GLN A 117 -1.37 0.12 -7.43
C GLN A 117 -1.62 -1.38 -7.43
N THR A 118 -1.81 -1.95 -6.25
CA THR A 118 -2.16 -3.35 -6.05
C THR A 118 -3.67 -3.52 -5.93
N ARG A 119 -4.15 -4.76 -6.10
CA ARG A 119 -5.56 -5.08 -5.83
C ARG A 119 -5.98 -4.74 -4.40
N ALA A 120 -5.07 -4.89 -3.42
CA ALA A 120 -5.35 -4.54 -2.04
C ALA A 120 -5.59 -3.03 -1.88
N ASP A 121 -4.85 -2.19 -2.61
CA ASP A 121 -5.06 -0.74 -2.61
C ASP A 121 -6.43 -0.35 -3.16
N ALA A 122 -6.85 -1.01 -4.25
CA ALA A 122 -8.17 -0.77 -4.83
C ALA A 122 -9.31 -1.18 -3.87
N LEU A 123 -9.14 -2.28 -3.14
CA LEU A 123 -10.10 -2.74 -2.12
C LEU A 123 -10.15 -1.80 -0.90
N GLU A 124 -9.01 -1.23 -0.51
CA GLU A 124 -8.95 -0.25 0.58
C GLU A 124 -9.53 1.11 0.16
N ALA A 125 -9.28 1.55 -1.08
CA ALA A 125 -9.92 2.74 -1.65
C ALA A 125 -11.45 2.59 -1.64
N CYS A 126 -11.96 1.40 -1.96
CA CYS A 126 -13.38 1.09 -1.80
C CYS A 126 -13.87 1.21 -0.36
N ARG A 127 -13.11 0.71 0.63
CA ARG A 127 -13.45 0.87 2.04
C ARG A 127 -13.56 2.35 2.44
N LEU A 128 -12.59 3.15 1.99
CA LEU A 128 -12.54 4.59 2.26
C LEU A 128 -13.69 5.35 1.60
N ASP A 129 -14.06 4.99 0.36
CA ASP A 129 -15.22 5.59 -0.31
C ASP A 129 -16.53 5.28 0.45
N VAL A 130 -16.73 4.02 0.86
CA VAL A 130 -17.87 3.63 1.71
C VAL A 130 -17.86 4.39 3.04
N GLN A 131 -16.70 4.47 3.69
CA GLN A 131 -16.53 5.24 4.94
C GLN A 131 -16.93 6.70 4.74
N HIS A 132 -16.45 7.36 3.68
CA HIS A 132 -16.72 8.77 3.44
C HIS A 132 -18.17 9.04 3.04
N ARG A 133 -18.84 8.11 2.36
CA ARG A 133 -20.27 8.21 2.06
C ARG A 133 -21.15 8.16 3.31
N ILE A 134 -20.75 7.37 4.30
CA ILE A 134 -21.51 7.21 5.55
C ILE A 134 -21.11 8.26 6.59
N SER A 135 -19.81 8.54 6.70
CA SER A 135 -19.22 9.51 7.63
C SER A 135 -18.12 10.29 6.91
N PRO A 136 -18.49 11.38 6.21
CA PRO A 136 -17.54 12.24 5.51
C PRO A 136 -16.44 12.78 6.44
N PRO A 137 -15.23 13.06 5.91
CA PRO A 137 -14.18 13.68 6.70
C PRO A 137 -14.62 15.08 7.18
N GLY A 138 -14.36 15.38 8.45
CA GLY A 138 -14.76 16.64 9.08
C GLY A 138 -14.51 16.64 10.59
N PRO A 139 -14.82 17.74 11.30
CA PRO A 139 -14.62 17.84 12.75
C PRO A 139 -15.50 16.86 13.55
N THR A 140 -16.49 16.25 12.91
CA THR A 140 -17.37 15.25 13.51
C THR A 140 -17.29 13.98 12.67
N SER A 141 -16.70 12.92 13.25
CA SER A 141 -16.76 11.56 12.70
C SER A 141 -17.92 10.82 13.34
N TYR A 142 -18.74 10.16 12.53
CA TYR A 142 -19.91 9.41 12.98
C TYR A 142 -19.61 7.93 13.22
N GLY A 143 -18.40 7.48 12.92
CA GLY A 143 -17.98 6.09 13.13
C GLY A 143 -16.91 5.64 12.15
N VAL A 144 -16.53 4.36 12.27
CA VAL A 144 -15.50 3.76 11.42
C VAL A 144 -15.94 2.41 10.86
N VAL A 145 -15.63 2.16 9.58
CA VAL A 145 -15.79 0.84 8.97
C VAL A 145 -14.71 -0.10 9.50
N ARG A 146 -15.13 -1.17 10.18
CA ARG A 146 -14.29 -2.25 10.73
C ARG A 146 -14.60 -3.58 10.06
N TYR A 147 -13.70 -4.56 10.27
CA TYR A 147 -13.88 -5.94 9.83
C TYR A 147 -14.19 -6.06 8.33
N TRP A 148 -13.57 -5.21 7.51
CA TRP A 148 -13.82 -5.10 6.08
C TRP A 148 -13.18 -6.26 5.32
N ASN A 149 -14.00 -7.11 4.70
CA ASN A 149 -13.56 -8.33 4.04
C ASN A 149 -14.32 -8.58 2.74
N GLN A 150 -13.66 -9.28 1.80
CA GLN A 150 -14.31 -9.77 0.58
C GLN A 150 -15.32 -10.88 0.90
N LEU A 151 -16.43 -10.91 0.17
CA LEU A 151 -17.43 -11.97 0.16
C LEU A 151 -17.38 -12.74 -1.18
N PRO A 152 -16.39 -13.63 -1.40
CA PRO A 152 -16.21 -14.31 -2.68
C PRO A 152 -17.36 -15.28 -3.03
N GLN A 153 -18.16 -15.67 -2.04
CA GLN A 153 -19.34 -16.54 -2.23
C GLN A 153 -20.60 -15.75 -2.59
N ASP A 154 -20.54 -14.42 -2.64
CA ASP A 154 -21.69 -13.61 -3.02
C ASP A 154 -21.98 -13.80 -4.53
N PRO A 155 -23.23 -14.07 -4.95
CA PRO A 155 -23.57 -14.27 -6.36
C PRO A 155 -23.29 -13.05 -7.25
N GLU A 156 -23.21 -11.84 -6.68
CA GLU A 156 -22.85 -10.62 -7.41
C GLU A 156 -21.33 -10.40 -7.46
N TYR A 157 -20.53 -11.26 -6.82
CA TYR A 157 -19.08 -11.15 -6.80
C TYR A 157 -18.47 -11.44 -8.18
N SER A 158 -17.58 -10.56 -8.61
CA SER A 158 -16.65 -10.86 -9.70
C SER A 158 -15.28 -10.22 -9.44
N ALA A 159 -14.27 -10.59 -10.23
CA ALA A 159 -12.95 -10.00 -10.10
C ALA A 159 -12.95 -8.47 -10.32
N ALA A 160 -13.81 -7.98 -11.23
CA ALA A 160 -14.00 -6.56 -11.52
C ALA A 160 -14.97 -5.86 -10.54
N HIS A 161 -15.86 -6.63 -9.91
CA HIS A 161 -16.86 -6.13 -8.97
C HIS A 161 -16.88 -6.97 -7.68
N PRO A 162 -15.83 -6.93 -6.85
CA PRO A 162 -15.86 -7.68 -5.60
C PRO A 162 -16.92 -7.09 -4.66
N ILE A 163 -17.64 -8.00 -4.02
CA ILE A 163 -18.52 -7.68 -2.91
C ILE A 163 -17.71 -7.67 -1.63
N MET A 164 -17.83 -6.59 -0.89
CA MET A 164 -17.20 -6.38 0.42
C MET A 164 -18.25 -6.28 1.50
N SER A 165 -17.90 -6.68 2.71
CA SER A 165 -18.72 -6.46 3.89
C SER A 165 -17.87 -6.12 5.11
N GLY A 166 -18.47 -5.39 6.03
CA GLY A 166 -17.88 -5.07 7.32
C GLY A 166 -18.93 -4.53 8.27
N LEU A 167 -18.48 -3.85 9.31
CA LEU A 167 -19.30 -3.25 10.34
C LEU A 167 -19.03 -1.75 10.40
N PHE A 168 -20.05 -0.92 10.27
CA PHE A 168 -19.92 0.48 10.65
C PHE A 168 -20.03 0.58 12.18
N ASP A 169 -18.97 1.00 12.85
CA ASP A 169 -18.92 1.17 14.29
C ASP A 169 -19.03 2.64 14.65
N SER A 170 -20.21 3.06 15.10
CA SER A 170 -20.49 4.41 15.60
C SER A 170 -20.39 4.44 17.13
N ASN A 171 -19.16 4.30 17.66
CA ASN A 171 -18.86 4.30 19.09
C ASN A 171 -19.56 3.17 19.89
N GLY A 172 -19.61 1.96 19.34
CA GLY A 172 -19.97 0.72 20.04
C GLY A 172 -21.47 0.42 20.11
N THR A 173 -22.32 1.40 20.44
CA THR A 173 -23.73 1.12 20.78
C THR A 173 -24.66 0.96 19.56
N ASN A 174 -24.31 1.57 18.42
CA ASN A 174 -25.18 1.61 17.23
C ASN A 174 -24.51 1.03 15.98
N SER A 175 -23.66 0.01 16.17
CA SER A 175 -22.96 -0.61 15.05
C SER A 175 -23.92 -1.34 14.10
N PHE A 176 -23.72 -1.22 12.79
CA PHE A 176 -24.56 -1.89 11.79
C PHE A 176 -23.72 -2.51 10.66
N PRO A 177 -24.16 -3.65 10.10
CA PRO A 177 -23.44 -4.30 9.01
C PRO A 177 -23.52 -3.46 7.74
N ILE A 178 -22.41 -3.39 7.02
CA ILE A 178 -22.33 -2.82 5.68
C ILE A 178 -22.04 -3.93 4.68
N ARG A 179 -22.65 -3.81 3.51
CA ARG A 179 -22.30 -4.55 2.30
C ARG A 179 -22.12 -3.54 1.18
N ALA A 180 -21.09 -3.69 0.36
CA ALA A 180 -20.85 -2.82 -0.79
C ALA A 180 -20.30 -3.60 -1.98
N ARG A 181 -20.56 -3.11 -3.18
CA ARG A 181 -19.86 -3.51 -4.41
C ARG A 181 -18.76 -2.49 -4.68
N CYS A 182 -17.55 -2.96 -4.91
CA CYS A 182 -16.44 -2.13 -5.35
C CYS A 182 -16.29 -2.25 -6.86
N ASP A 183 -16.50 -1.18 -7.60
CA ASP A 183 -16.30 -1.18 -9.05
C ASP A 183 -14.82 -0.92 -9.33
N MET A 184 -14.16 -1.96 -9.85
CA MET A 184 -12.71 -1.97 -10.06
C MET A 184 -12.29 -2.51 -11.44
N PRO A 185 -12.78 -1.91 -12.54
CA PRO A 185 -12.37 -2.33 -13.87
C PRO A 185 -10.85 -2.20 -14.04
N ASN A 186 -10.24 -3.19 -14.70
CA ASN A 186 -8.78 -3.25 -14.89
C ASN A 186 -7.95 -3.22 -13.59
N GLY A 187 -8.56 -3.58 -12.45
CA GLY A 187 -7.89 -3.65 -11.15
C GLY A 187 -7.66 -2.30 -10.47
N ARG A 188 -8.28 -1.21 -10.97
CA ARG A 188 -8.23 0.12 -10.36
C ARG A 188 -9.58 0.47 -9.78
N PHE A 189 -9.60 1.04 -8.58
CA PHE A 189 -10.85 1.50 -7.97
C PHE A 189 -11.44 2.72 -8.69
N GLU A 190 -12.74 2.66 -8.98
CA GLU A 190 -13.50 3.78 -9.54
C GLU A 190 -14.56 4.29 -8.55
N GLU A 191 -15.43 3.40 -8.05
CA GLU A 191 -16.54 3.76 -7.17
C GLU A 191 -16.96 2.61 -6.25
N ALA A 192 -17.49 2.91 -5.07
CA ALA A 192 -18.22 1.95 -4.25
C ALA A 192 -19.74 2.20 -4.27
N THR A 193 -20.51 1.14 -4.48
CA THR A 193 -21.97 1.14 -4.31
C THR A 193 -22.35 0.47 -3.00
N ILE A 194 -22.93 1.19 -2.05
CA ILE A 194 -23.49 0.60 -0.82
C ILE A 194 -24.74 -0.21 -1.19
N LEU A 195 -24.74 -1.49 -0.80
CA LEU A 195 -25.81 -2.43 -1.10
C LEU A 195 -26.74 -2.59 0.10
N PRO A 196 -28.02 -2.92 -0.14
CA PRO A 196 -28.92 -3.27 0.93
C PRO A 196 -28.42 -4.51 1.69
N PRO A 197 -28.75 -4.63 2.99
CA PRO A 197 -28.45 -5.83 3.75
C PRO A 197 -29.15 -7.04 3.11
N LYS A 198 -28.46 -8.17 3.05
CA LYS A 198 -29.07 -9.45 2.65
C LYS A 198 -29.79 -10.03 3.87
N SER A 199 -31.08 -10.24 3.72
CA SER A 199 -31.97 -10.94 4.68
C SER A 199 -31.64 -12.43 4.78
#